data_AF-A0A9P8VPZ2-F1
#
_entry.id   AF-A0A9P8VPZ2-F1
#
_cell.length_a   1.000
_cell.length_b   1.000
_cell.length_c   1.000
_cell.angle_alpha   90.00
_cell.angle_beta   90.00
_cell.angle_gamma   90.00
#
_symmetry.space_group_name_H-M   'P 1'
#
loop_
_entity.id
_entity.type
_entity.pdbx_description
1 polymer ?
#
loop_
_entity_poly.entity_id
_entity_poly.type
_entity_poly.pdbx_seq_one_letter_code
_entity_poly.pdbx_strand_id
1 'polypeptide(L)'
;MRVKQLSVFGIFVAGVSACQRDLNLVARHTHRKPLAKRNDQWPPVLDDNESILVNSFDNVTIDEWSYYYGHQNKLAGYGKEAAQWTSDRWNENGVESHLKEYDVFLRYPVSASLQFTDSSGRVSEVNLKEEVLEEDDVTGRDEISQQTWLAYSPSGNASAEY
;
A
#
# COMPACT_ATOMS: atom_id res chain seq x y z
N MET A 1 -45.37 41.09 -59.77
CA MET A 1 -44.16 41.43 -58.97
C MET A 1 -43.58 40.14 -58.40
N ARG A 2 -42.33 39.81 -58.74
CA ARG A 2 -41.61 38.61 -58.29
C ARG A 2 -40.84 38.93 -57.01
N VAL A 3 -41.06 38.19 -55.93
CA VAL A 3 -40.16 38.17 -54.77
C VAL A 3 -39.39 36.86 -54.80
N LYS A 4 -38.06 36.96 -54.85
CA LYS A 4 -37.12 35.85 -54.83
C LYS A 4 -37.05 35.27 -53.42
N GLN A 5 -37.28 33.97 -53.26
CA GLN A 5 -36.78 33.24 -52.09
C GLN A 5 -35.28 32.97 -52.31
N LEU A 6 -34.45 33.58 -51.47
CA LEU A 6 -33.01 33.34 -51.43
C LEU A 6 -32.74 32.18 -50.46
N SER A 7 -32.07 31.16 -50.99
CA SER A 7 -31.62 29.95 -50.33
C SER A 7 -30.79 30.24 -49.07
N VAL A 8 -31.23 29.69 -47.93
CA VAL A 8 -30.41 29.54 -46.72
C VAL A 8 -29.77 28.16 -46.78
N PHE A 9 -28.58 28.06 -47.39
CA PHE A 9 -27.80 26.80 -47.42
C PHE A 9 -26.31 27.05 -47.09
N GLY A 10 -26.03 28.06 -46.28
CA GLY A 10 -24.65 28.55 -46.06
C GLY A 10 -24.06 28.37 -44.66
N ILE A 11 -24.75 27.76 -43.69
CA ILE A 11 -24.29 27.82 -42.28
C ILE A 11 -23.94 26.45 -41.67
N PHE A 12 -24.37 25.33 -42.25
CA PHE A 12 -24.10 24.02 -41.65
C PHE A 12 -22.69 23.44 -41.92
N VAL A 13 -21.96 23.93 -42.92
CA VAL A 13 -20.64 23.36 -43.29
C VAL A 13 -19.53 23.79 -42.31
N ALA A 14 -19.63 25.00 -41.72
CA ALA A 14 -18.59 25.51 -40.84
C ALA A 14 -18.54 24.82 -39.46
N GLY A 15 -19.69 24.36 -38.95
CA GLY A 15 -19.77 23.69 -37.64
C GLY A 15 -19.10 22.31 -37.61
N VAL A 16 -19.19 21.56 -38.72
CA VAL A 16 -18.63 20.19 -38.79
C VAL A 16 -17.10 20.20 -38.89
N SER A 17 -16.51 21.18 -39.60
CA SER A 17 -15.05 21.33 -39.68
C SER A 17 -14.39 21.78 -38.37
N ALA A 18 -15.11 22.47 -37.49
CA ALA A 18 -14.59 22.89 -36.19
C ALA A 18 -14.44 21.70 -35.23
N CYS A 19 -15.46 20.83 -35.13
CA CYS A 19 -15.41 19.64 -34.26
C CYS A 19 -14.33 18.63 -34.68
N GLN A 20 -14.01 18.55 -35.97
CA GLN A 20 -13.00 17.62 -36.48
C GLN A 20 -11.56 18.10 -36.20
N ARG A 21 -11.35 19.40 -35.91
CA ARG A 21 -10.05 19.93 -35.50
C ARG A 21 -9.78 19.72 -34.00
N ASP A 22 -10.80 19.81 -33.15
CA ASP A 22 -10.63 19.60 -31.69
C ASP A 22 -10.28 18.15 -31.33
N LEU A 23 -10.80 17.17 -32.07
CA LEU A 23 -10.43 15.75 -31.89
C LEU A 23 -9.00 15.44 -32.34
N ASN A 24 -8.42 16.23 -33.24
CA ASN A 24 -7.05 16.04 -33.74
C ASN A 24 -6.00 16.86 -32.96
N LEU A 25 -6.40 17.86 -32.17
CA LEU A 25 -5.50 18.62 -31.29
C LEU A 25 -5.06 17.83 -30.05
N VAL A 26 -5.72 16.71 -29.76
CA VAL A 26 -5.34 15.78 -28.68
C VAL A 26 -4.70 14.52 -29.25
N ALA A 27 -3.93 14.65 -30.33
CA ALA A 27 -2.80 13.75 -30.52
C ALA A 27 -1.85 14.01 -29.34
N ARG A 28 -2.11 13.37 -28.20
CA ARG A 28 -1.26 13.46 -27.03
C ARG A 28 0.13 13.07 -27.49
N HIS A 29 1.02 14.05 -27.63
CA HIS A 29 2.44 13.82 -27.80
C HIS A 29 2.98 13.29 -26.46
N THR A 30 2.55 12.09 -26.08
CA THR A 30 3.17 11.37 -25.00
C THR A 30 4.44 10.77 -25.58
N HIS A 31 5.61 11.20 -25.09
CA HIS A 31 6.87 10.47 -25.31
C HIS A 31 6.84 9.04 -24.73
N ARG A 32 5.76 8.69 -24.02
CA ARG A 32 5.49 7.33 -23.58
C ARG A 32 5.11 6.49 -24.79
N LYS A 33 5.88 5.43 -25.01
CA LYS A 33 5.44 4.34 -25.89
C LYS A 33 4.03 3.93 -25.44
N PRO A 34 3.06 3.80 -26.36
CA PRO A 34 1.76 3.27 -26.01
C PRO A 34 1.98 1.93 -25.30
N LEU A 35 1.30 1.74 -24.16
CA LEU A 35 1.32 0.43 -23.50
C LEU A 35 0.84 -0.60 -24.52
N ALA A 36 1.57 -1.71 -24.63
CA ALA A 36 1.16 -2.79 -25.50
C ALA A 36 -0.28 -3.17 -25.13
N LYS A 37 -1.17 -3.23 -26.14
CA LYS A 37 -2.50 -3.79 -25.92
C LYS A 37 -2.32 -5.19 -25.34
N ARG A 38 -3.08 -5.50 -24.29
CA ARG A 38 -3.13 -6.84 -23.71
C ARG A 38 -3.37 -7.82 -24.86
N ASN A 39 -2.57 -8.88 -24.93
CA ASN A 39 -2.64 -9.88 -26.00
C ASN A 39 -4.11 -10.26 -26.29
N ASP A 40 -4.50 -10.28 -27.56
CA ASP A 40 -5.88 -10.59 -27.97
C ASP A 40 -6.23 -12.05 -27.66
N GLN A 41 -5.22 -12.92 -27.50
CA GLN A 41 -5.38 -14.28 -27.00
C GLN A 41 -5.21 -14.35 -25.48
N TRP A 42 -6.29 -14.76 -24.80
CA TRP A 42 -6.33 -15.01 -23.36
C TRP A 42 -6.83 -16.44 -23.09
N PRO A 43 -6.18 -17.22 -22.21
CA PRO A 43 -4.95 -16.88 -21.49
C PRO A 43 -3.72 -16.77 -22.42
N PRO A 44 -2.69 -16.00 -22.04
CA PRO A 44 -1.48 -15.88 -22.86
C PRO A 44 -0.82 -17.25 -23.02
N VAL A 45 -0.35 -17.54 -24.24
CA VAL A 45 0.56 -18.66 -24.47
C VAL A 45 1.90 -18.27 -23.89
N LEU A 46 2.31 -18.95 -22.82
CA LEU A 46 3.57 -18.68 -22.14
C LEU A 46 4.73 -19.31 -22.93
N ASP A 47 5.84 -18.60 -23.02
CA ASP A 47 7.10 -19.22 -23.44
C ASP A 47 7.67 -20.14 -22.35
N ASP A 48 8.77 -20.85 -22.65
CA ASP A 48 9.35 -21.80 -21.71
C ASP A 48 9.84 -21.12 -20.41
N ASN A 49 10.40 -19.90 -20.50
CA ASN A 49 10.89 -19.18 -19.32
C ASN A 49 9.74 -18.65 -18.48
N GLU A 50 8.71 -18.10 -19.12
CA GLU A 50 7.49 -17.64 -18.48
C GLU A 50 6.76 -18.80 -17.80
N SER A 51 6.73 -19.97 -18.44
CA SER A 51 6.17 -21.19 -17.87
C SER A 51 6.95 -21.65 -16.64
N ILE A 52 8.29 -21.64 -16.70
CA ILE A 52 9.13 -21.97 -15.53
C ILE A 52 8.85 -20.99 -14.38
N LEU A 53 8.82 -19.70 -14.66
CA LEU A 53 8.60 -18.67 -13.64
C LEU A 53 7.23 -18.83 -12.98
N VAL A 54 6.15 -18.92 -13.76
CA VAL A 54 4.79 -19.03 -13.23
C VAL A 54 4.60 -20.32 -12.43
N ASN A 55 5.17 -21.44 -12.90
CA ASN A 55 5.05 -22.73 -12.22
C ASN A 55 6.04 -22.92 -11.06
N SER A 56 6.99 -22.00 -10.86
CA SER A 56 7.92 -22.04 -9.73
C SER A 56 7.30 -21.60 -8.42
N PHE A 57 6.17 -20.87 -8.47
CA PHE A 57 5.43 -20.45 -7.29
C PHE A 57 4.49 -21.56 -6.84
N ASP A 58 4.65 -21.99 -5.59
CA ASP A 58 3.81 -23.00 -4.96
C ASP A 58 3.00 -22.39 -3.82
N ASN A 59 1.73 -22.79 -3.71
CA ASN A 59 0.82 -22.21 -2.73
C ASN A 59 1.17 -22.60 -1.29
N VAL A 60 1.71 -23.80 -1.08
CA VAL A 60 2.17 -24.25 0.24
C VAL A 60 3.34 -23.39 0.69
N THR A 61 4.32 -23.18 -0.20
CA THR A 61 5.48 -22.34 0.10
C THR A 61 5.07 -20.89 0.39
N ILE A 62 4.13 -20.32 -0.36
CA ILE A 62 3.61 -18.96 -0.08
C ILE A 62 2.94 -18.90 1.30
N ASP A 63 2.14 -19.91 1.64
CA ASP A 63 1.46 -20.00 2.94
C ASP A 63 2.47 -20.13 4.10
N GLU A 64 3.49 -20.97 3.96
CA GLU A 64 4.57 -21.12 4.93
C GLU A 64 5.33 -19.82 5.18
N TRP A 65 5.65 -19.07 4.11
CA TRP A 65 6.32 -17.77 4.22
C TRP A 65 5.40 -16.74 4.88
N SER A 66 4.13 -16.70 4.48
CA SER A 66 3.13 -15.82 5.06
C SER A 66 2.95 -16.10 6.55
N TYR A 67 2.85 -17.37 6.93
CA TYR A 67 2.78 -17.82 8.32
C TYR A 67 4.02 -17.38 9.09
N TYR A 68 5.22 -17.68 8.58
CA TYR A 68 6.47 -17.32 9.25
C TYR A 68 6.54 -15.81 9.55
N TYR A 69 6.39 -14.95 8.52
CA TYR A 69 6.44 -13.50 8.71
C TYR A 69 5.23 -12.95 9.46
N GLY A 70 4.07 -13.62 9.39
CA GLY A 70 2.90 -13.36 10.22
C GLY A 70 3.26 -13.36 11.70
N HIS A 71 4.08 -14.35 12.10
CA HIS A 71 4.46 -14.62 13.48
C HIS A 71 5.81 -14.00 13.91
N GLN A 72 6.45 -13.17 13.09
CA GLN A 72 7.68 -12.46 13.49
C GLN A 72 7.37 -11.10 14.11
N ASN A 73 8.23 -10.63 15.03
CA ASN A 73 8.18 -9.24 15.46
C ASN A 73 8.68 -8.36 14.30
N LYS A 74 7.74 -7.61 13.72
CA LYS A 74 7.96 -6.75 12.54
C LYS A 74 8.25 -5.30 12.91
N LEU A 75 8.35 -4.99 14.21
CA LEU A 75 8.76 -3.68 14.66
C LEU A 75 10.22 -3.47 14.29
N ALA A 76 10.53 -2.31 13.70
CA ALA A 76 11.90 -1.94 13.36
C ALA A 76 12.82 -2.12 14.59
N GLY A 77 14.08 -2.50 14.41
CA GLY A 77 15.00 -2.74 15.54
C GLY A 77 14.80 -4.06 16.31
N TYR A 78 13.66 -4.75 16.19
CA TYR A 78 13.42 -6.06 16.82
C TYR A 78 13.40 -7.23 15.82
N GLY A 79 13.26 -6.96 14.52
CA GLY A 79 13.11 -7.98 13.47
C GLY A 79 14.39 -8.64 12.95
N LYS A 80 15.48 -8.74 13.74
CA LYS A 80 16.77 -9.29 13.27
C LYS A 80 16.66 -10.76 12.84
N GLU A 81 15.89 -11.56 13.58
CA GLU A 81 15.69 -12.97 13.29
C GLU A 81 15.00 -13.17 11.93
N ALA A 82 13.96 -12.40 11.63
CA ALA A 82 13.27 -12.44 10.34
C ALA A 82 14.20 -12.04 9.18
N ALA A 83 15.06 -11.02 9.39
CA ALA A 83 16.04 -10.61 8.41
C ALA A 83 17.09 -11.70 8.15
N GLN A 84 17.57 -12.37 9.21
CA GLN A 84 18.49 -13.50 9.11
C GLN A 84 17.87 -14.66 8.34
N TRP A 85 16.66 -15.07 8.72
CA TRP A 85 15.93 -16.14 8.03
C TRP A 85 15.76 -15.86 6.54
N THR A 86 15.45 -14.61 6.17
CA THR A 86 15.32 -14.21 4.76
C THR A 86 16.64 -14.36 4.01
N SER A 87 17.75 -13.91 4.61
CA SER A 87 19.09 -14.03 4.04
C SER A 87 19.49 -15.49 3.85
N ASP A 88 19.19 -16.35 4.84
CA ASP A 88 19.50 -17.78 4.78
C ASP A 88 18.73 -18.45 3.64
N ARG A 89 17.42 -18.18 3.51
CA ARG A 89 16.59 -18.71 2.41
C ARG A 89 17.08 -18.27 1.04
N TRP A 90 17.56 -17.05 0.90
CA TRP A 90 18.11 -16.58 -0.36
C TRP A 90 19.42 -17.28 -0.70
N ASN A 91 20.32 -17.44 0.29
CA ASN A 91 21.57 -18.17 0.12
C ASN A 91 21.34 -19.64 -0.25
N GLU A 92 20.37 -20.30 0.39
CA GLU A 92 19.95 -21.68 0.07
C GLU A 92 19.51 -21.82 -1.40
N ASN A 93 18.92 -20.76 -1.97
CA ASN A 93 18.47 -20.72 -3.36
C ASN A 93 19.51 -20.12 -4.32
N GLY A 94 20.77 -20.00 -3.89
CA GLY A 94 21.89 -19.56 -4.74
C GLY A 94 22.00 -18.05 -4.95
N VAL A 95 21.26 -17.24 -4.18
CA VAL A 95 21.36 -15.78 -4.20
C VAL A 95 22.22 -15.32 -3.02
N GLU A 96 23.44 -14.86 -3.30
CA GLU A 96 24.37 -14.37 -2.28
C GLU A 96 23.76 -13.20 -1.50
N SER A 97 23.53 -13.43 -0.20
CA SER A 97 22.77 -12.53 0.67
C SER A 97 23.43 -12.39 2.04
N HIS A 98 23.40 -11.17 2.56
CA HIS A 98 23.91 -10.84 3.90
C HIS A 98 23.14 -9.67 4.51
N LEU A 99 23.19 -9.55 5.83
CA LEU A 99 22.57 -8.44 6.55
C LEU A 99 23.44 -7.19 6.45
N LYS A 100 22.79 -6.04 6.27
CA LYS A 100 23.39 -4.72 6.44
C LYS A 100 22.71 -4.02 7.60
N GLU A 101 23.49 -3.75 8.64
CA GLU A 101 23.01 -3.12 9.87
C GLU A 101 23.38 -1.63 9.86
N TYR A 102 22.47 -0.80 10.33
CA TYR A 102 22.62 0.65 10.41
C TYR A 102 22.15 1.13 11.77
N ASP A 103 22.95 1.96 12.41
CA ASP A 103 22.53 2.63 13.64
C ASP A 103 21.60 3.79 13.28
N VAL A 104 20.37 3.70 13.77
CA VAL A 104 19.31 4.69 13.52
C VAL A 104 18.62 5.06 14.82
N PHE A 105 18.09 6.29 14.88
CA PHE A 105 17.31 6.73 16.03
C PHE A 105 15.86 6.25 15.90
N LEU A 106 15.45 5.34 16.77
CA LEU A 106 14.06 4.89 16.91
C LEU A 106 13.52 5.31 18.29
N ARG A 107 12.20 5.45 18.42
CA ARG A 107 11.55 5.73 19.71
C ARG A 107 10.42 4.74 19.96
N TYR A 108 10.53 4.06 21.10
CA TYR A 108 9.52 3.15 21.64
C TYR A 108 8.84 3.77 22.85
N PRO A 109 7.57 3.42 23.09
CA PRO A 109 6.86 3.87 24.28
C PRO A 109 7.47 3.22 25.53
N VAL A 110 7.50 3.99 26.62
CA VAL A 110 7.81 3.48 27.97
C VAL A 110 6.52 3.28 28.75
N SER A 111 5.61 4.23 28.63
CA SER A 111 4.24 4.17 29.16
C SER A 111 3.33 5.10 28.38
N ALA A 112 2.03 4.81 28.38
CA ALA A 112 0.99 5.65 27.81
C ALA A 112 -0.24 5.60 28.73
N SER A 113 -0.89 6.75 28.94
CA SER A 113 -2.12 6.84 29.72
C SER A 113 -3.01 7.95 29.17
N LEU A 114 -4.31 7.69 29.09
CA LEU A 114 -5.31 8.69 28.73
C LEU A 114 -6.46 8.59 29.73
N GLN A 115 -6.85 9.74 30.27
CA GLN A 115 -7.89 9.83 31.29
C GLN A 115 -8.92 10.88 30.90
N PHE A 116 -10.19 10.56 31.15
CA PHE A 116 -11.31 11.47 30.97
C PHE A 116 -11.88 11.87 32.33
N THR A 117 -11.98 13.18 32.56
CA THR A 117 -12.61 13.75 33.76
C THR A 117 -13.97 14.32 33.39
N ASP A 118 -15.04 13.81 33.99
CA ASP A 118 -16.40 14.29 33.74
C ASP A 118 -16.72 15.58 34.52
N SER A 119 -17.87 16.18 34.21
CA SER A 119 -18.34 17.43 34.88
C SER A 119 -18.54 17.30 36.39
N SER A 120 -18.65 16.07 36.92
CA SER A 120 -18.73 15.80 38.36
C SER A 120 -17.36 15.64 39.03
N GLY A 121 -16.28 15.75 38.26
CA GLY A 121 -14.90 15.56 38.71
C GLY A 121 -14.45 14.11 38.79
N ARG A 122 -15.25 13.15 38.27
CA ARG A 122 -14.87 11.74 38.28
C ARG A 122 -13.94 11.44 37.12
N VAL A 123 -12.84 10.75 37.42
CA VAL A 123 -11.81 10.35 36.47
C VAL A 123 -12.06 8.92 36.01
N SER A 124 -11.96 8.69 34.71
CA SER A 124 -12.05 7.37 34.08
C SER A 124 -10.86 7.15 33.15
N GLU A 125 -10.31 5.94 33.15
CA GLU A 125 -9.23 5.55 32.25
C GLU A 125 -9.80 5.17 30.88
N VAL A 126 -9.12 5.61 29.82
CA VAL A 126 -9.47 5.26 28.45
C VAL A 126 -8.63 4.07 28.02
N ASN A 127 -9.27 3.05 27.43
CA ASN A 127 -8.55 1.91 26.89
C ASN A 127 -7.65 2.37 25.71
N LEU A 128 -6.36 2.08 25.82
CA LEU A 128 -5.33 2.39 24.82
C LEU A 128 -4.78 1.13 24.15
N LYS A 129 -5.33 -0.04 24.43
CA LYS A 129 -4.83 -1.31 23.90
C LYS A 129 -5.94 -2.05 23.18
N GLU A 130 -5.58 -2.75 22.11
CA GLU A 130 -6.48 -3.69 21.46
C GLU A 130 -6.64 -4.92 22.36
N GLU A 131 -7.77 -5.63 22.21
CA GLU A 131 -7.99 -6.88 22.94
C GLU A 131 -7.15 -8.00 22.31
N VAL A 132 -6.59 -8.86 23.17
CA VAL A 132 -5.90 -10.08 22.73
C VAL A 132 -6.95 -11.07 22.21
N LEU A 133 -6.72 -11.63 21.03
CA LEU A 133 -7.60 -12.62 20.41
C LEU A 133 -7.09 -14.03 20.74
N GLU A 134 -7.98 -14.93 21.18
CA GLU A 134 -7.61 -16.31 21.51
C GLU A 134 -7.16 -17.10 20.28
N GLU A 135 -7.64 -16.71 19.10
CA GLU A 135 -7.34 -17.37 17.82
C GLU A 135 -6.03 -16.89 17.17
N ASP A 136 -5.43 -15.80 17.65
CA ASP A 136 -4.20 -15.21 17.10
C ASP A 136 -3.16 -15.03 18.22
N ASP A 137 -2.17 -15.94 18.23
CA ASP A 137 -1.12 -16.02 19.25
C ASP A 137 -0.17 -14.82 19.26
N VAL A 138 -0.16 -13.99 18.22
CA VAL A 138 0.70 -12.79 18.17
C VAL A 138 0.01 -11.51 18.63
N THR A 139 -1.32 -11.53 18.79
CA THR A 139 -2.07 -10.37 19.33
C THR A 139 -1.80 -10.07 20.79
N GLY A 140 -1.03 -10.90 21.51
CA GLY A 140 -0.64 -10.65 22.91
C GLY A 140 0.84 -10.96 23.19
N ARG A 141 1.67 -10.99 22.14
CA ARG A 141 3.02 -11.57 22.21
C ARG A 141 3.96 -10.93 23.22
N ASP A 142 4.01 -9.60 23.22
CA ASP A 142 4.90 -8.84 24.10
C ASP A 142 4.27 -7.51 24.51
N GLU A 143 4.85 -6.86 25.52
CA GLU A 143 4.30 -5.60 26.02
C GLU A 143 4.34 -4.48 24.98
N ILE A 144 5.36 -4.46 24.11
CA ILE A 144 5.54 -3.41 23.11
C ILE A 144 4.50 -3.55 22.00
N SER A 145 4.19 -4.78 21.58
CA SER A 145 3.16 -5.05 20.57
C SER A 145 1.76 -4.64 21.02
N GLN A 146 1.54 -4.55 22.33
CA GLN A 146 0.27 -4.14 22.94
C GLN A 146 0.14 -2.64 23.21
N GLN A 147 1.20 -1.86 23.00
CA GLN A 147 1.15 -0.42 23.27
C GLN A 147 0.78 0.35 21.99
N THR A 148 -0.12 1.32 22.11
CA THR A 148 -0.35 2.33 21.07
C THR A 148 0.47 3.57 21.36
N TRP A 149 1.18 4.11 20.36
CA TRP A 149 1.92 5.36 20.52
C TRP A 149 2.11 6.10 19.19
N LEU A 150 2.45 7.39 19.28
CA LEU A 150 2.93 8.17 18.16
C LEU A 150 4.46 8.23 18.19
N ALA A 151 5.11 7.55 17.25
CA ALA A 151 6.55 7.55 17.13
C ALA A 151 7.10 8.99 17.00
N TYR A 152 8.21 9.27 17.68
CA TYR A 152 8.86 10.59 17.75
C TYR A 152 8.08 11.72 18.44
N SER A 153 6.89 11.45 19.00
CA SER A 153 6.24 12.41 19.89
C SER A 153 7.14 12.77 21.08
N PRO A 154 7.14 14.03 21.55
CA PRO A 154 7.71 14.37 22.85
C PRO A 154 7.00 13.63 23.98
N SER A 155 7.73 13.29 25.03
CA SER A 155 7.16 12.81 26.29
C SER A 155 6.59 13.99 27.10
N GLY A 156 5.50 13.78 27.81
CA GLY A 156 4.90 14.80 28.67
C GLY A 156 3.52 14.39 29.18
N ASN A 157 2.95 15.24 30.04
CA ASN A 157 1.57 15.17 30.48
C ASN A 157 0.88 16.47 30.09
N ALA A 158 -0.27 16.38 29.45
CA ALA A 158 -1.09 17.51 29.06
C ALA A 158 -2.56 17.22 29.37
N SER A 159 -3.30 18.26 29.72
CA SER A 159 -4.75 18.23 29.93
C SER A 159 -5.40 19.40 29.21
N ALA A 160 -6.65 19.21 28.78
CA ALA A 160 -7.46 20.22 28.12
C ALA A 160 -8.95 19.97 28.41
N GLU A 161 -9.78 20.99 28.20
CA GLU A 161 -11.24 20.86 28.23
C GLU A 161 -11.73 20.22 26.92
N TYR A 162 -12.87 19.51 27.00
CA TYR A 162 -13.55 18.90 25.83
C TYR A 162 -14.67 19.82 25.32
#